data_AF-A0A952RHW0-F1
#
_entry.id   AF-A0A952RHW0-F1
#
_cell.length_a   1.000
_cell.length_b   1.000
_cell.length_c   1.000
_cell.angle_alpha   90.00
_cell.angle_beta   90.00
_cell.angle_gamma   90.00
#
_symmetry.space_group_name_H-M   'P 1'
#
loop_
_entity.id
_entity.type
_entity.pdbx_description
1 polymer ?
#
loop_
_entity_poly.entity_id
_entity_poly.type
_entity_poly.pdbx_seq_one_letter_code
_entity_poly.pdbx_strand_id
1 'polypeptide(L)'
;MTRLSVLLPLSVLLVACGHTETHQAMFRAPEPPTGRPVELYLADQPLPTRPYYEIALVQAIGFGSEAHPDDVAQALTEKAAKLGCDAVVRTFLDQGYSRANAAGVCVKWVGPPQAAGAAPAGALPRDNTAPRPSTPLVPAPSPRIEPLPSNPSQGR
;
A
#
# COMPACT_ATOMS: atom_id res chain seq x y z
N MET A 1 4.90 -7.93 61.55
CA MET A 1 4.24 -9.06 60.88
C MET A 1 3.73 -8.58 59.52
N THR A 2 4.15 -9.30 58.47
CA THR A 2 3.58 -9.38 57.11
C THR A 2 3.40 -8.10 56.29
N ARG A 3 4.44 -7.74 55.52
CA ARG A 3 4.36 -6.84 54.36
C ARG A 3 3.69 -7.58 53.19
N LEU A 4 2.58 -7.04 52.69
CA LEU A 4 1.82 -7.57 51.56
C LEU A 4 2.50 -7.16 50.24
N SER A 5 3.17 -8.11 49.60
CA SER A 5 3.75 -7.96 48.26
C SER A 5 2.62 -7.79 47.23
N VAL A 6 2.39 -6.56 46.76
CA VAL A 6 1.52 -6.29 45.61
C VAL A 6 2.30 -6.60 44.33
N LEU A 7 2.25 -7.85 43.90
CA LEU A 7 2.57 -8.28 42.54
C LEU A 7 1.49 -7.75 41.60
N LEU A 8 1.66 -6.52 41.12
CA LEU A 8 0.82 -5.94 40.08
C LEU A 8 1.14 -6.68 38.77
N PRO A 9 0.17 -7.33 38.10
CA PRO A 9 0.44 -8.11 36.90
C PRO A 9 0.80 -7.14 35.77
N LEU A 10 2.06 -7.16 35.36
CA LEU A 10 2.59 -6.50 34.17
C LEU A 10 1.93 -7.16 32.94
N SER A 11 0.71 -6.71 32.68
CA SER A 11 -0.18 -7.24 31.66
C SER A 11 0.38 -6.84 30.31
N VAL A 12 0.96 -7.85 29.66
CA VAL A 12 1.34 -7.96 28.25
C VAL A 12 0.52 -7.01 27.35
N LEU A 13 1.09 -5.83 27.06
CA LEU A 13 0.69 -5.02 25.92
C LEU A 13 1.23 -5.74 24.68
N LEU A 14 0.42 -6.62 24.09
CA LEU A 14 0.62 -7.13 22.74
C LEU A 14 0.51 -5.93 21.79
N VAL A 15 1.64 -5.27 21.53
CA VAL A 15 1.77 -4.29 20.46
C VAL A 15 1.51 -5.07 19.17
N ALA A 16 0.34 -4.89 18.58
CA ALA A 16 0.10 -5.28 17.20
C ALA A 16 0.94 -4.33 16.34
N CYS A 17 2.20 -4.69 16.10
CA CYS A 17 3.08 -3.98 15.17
C CYS A 17 2.43 -4.03 13.78
N GLY A 18 2.33 -2.87 13.12
CA GLY A 18 2.02 -2.84 11.70
C GLY A 18 3.13 -3.47 10.87
N HIS A 19 2.80 -3.82 9.63
CA HIS A 19 3.76 -4.32 8.66
C HIS A 19 3.27 -4.04 7.23
N THR A 20 4.18 -4.13 6.27
CA THR A 20 3.90 -4.07 4.84
C THR A 20 4.20 -5.40 4.16
N GLU A 21 3.32 -5.81 3.25
CA GLU A 21 3.52 -6.94 2.35
C GLU A 21 3.64 -6.44 0.92
N THR A 22 4.57 -7.00 0.14
CA THR A 22 4.76 -6.60 -1.27
C THR A 22 4.67 -7.80 -2.20
N HIS A 23 3.97 -7.62 -3.32
CA HIS A 23 3.76 -8.63 -4.34
C HIS A 23 4.20 -8.10 -5.70
N GLN A 24 4.50 -9.02 -6.61
CA GLN A 24 4.85 -8.69 -7.99
C GLN A 24 4.31 -9.76 -8.95
N ALA A 25 3.88 -9.34 -10.12
CA ALA A 25 3.62 -10.20 -11.27
C ALA A 25 4.53 -9.76 -12.41
N MET A 26 5.44 -10.64 -12.83
CA MET A 26 6.51 -10.30 -13.77
C MET A 26 6.03 -10.40 -15.22
N PHE A 27 6.34 -9.37 -16.02
CA PHE A 27 6.21 -9.40 -17.47
C PHE A 27 7.55 -9.70 -18.15
N ARG A 28 8.66 -9.34 -17.47
CA ARG A 28 10.05 -9.54 -17.92
C ARG A 28 10.94 -10.00 -16.77
N ALA A 29 12.17 -10.41 -17.08
CA ALA A 29 13.17 -10.63 -16.05
C ALA A 29 13.48 -9.31 -15.31
N PRO A 30 13.75 -9.34 -13.99
CA PRO A 30 14.23 -8.17 -13.26
C PRO A 30 15.56 -7.65 -13.81
N GLU A 31 15.81 -6.37 -13.61
CA GLU A 31 17.07 -5.73 -14.01
C GLU A 31 17.91 -5.31 -12.80
N PRO A 32 19.22 -5.06 -13.00
CA PRO A 32 20.05 -4.52 -11.94
C PRO A 32 19.51 -3.18 -11.40
N PRO A 33 19.40 -3.02 -10.07
CA PRO A 33 19.04 -1.73 -9.46
C PRO A 33 19.98 -0.61 -9.91
N THR A 34 19.41 0.56 -10.26
CA THR A 34 20.20 1.70 -10.74
C THR A 34 20.76 2.59 -9.65
N GLY A 35 20.35 2.37 -8.40
CA GLY A 35 20.69 3.24 -7.26
C GLY A 35 19.99 4.61 -7.26
N ARG A 36 19.17 4.90 -8.28
CA ARG A 36 18.34 6.11 -8.35
C ARG A 36 17.02 5.89 -7.62
N PRO A 37 16.41 6.96 -7.06
CA PRO A 37 15.05 6.86 -6.53
C PRO A 37 14.08 6.49 -7.65
N VAL A 38 13.12 5.63 -7.33
CA VAL A 38 12.04 5.24 -8.24
C VAL A 38 10.99 6.35 -8.24
N GLU A 39 10.68 6.86 -9.43
CA GLU A 39 9.63 7.87 -9.58
C GLU A 39 8.24 7.23 -9.42
N LEU A 40 7.30 7.95 -8.79
CA LEU A 40 5.93 7.47 -8.58
C LEU A 40 4.95 8.38 -9.32
N TYR A 41 4.22 7.81 -10.28
CA TYR A 41 3.17 8.51 -11.02
C TYR A 41 1.81 7.93 -10.64
N LEU A 42 0.95 8.78 -10.08
CA LEU A 42 -0.41 8.40 -9.69
C LEU A 42 -1.31 8.21 -10.92
N ALA A 43 -2.37 7.43 -10.77
CA ALA A 43 -3.28 7.09 -11.86
C ALA A 43 -4.05 8.31 -12.42
N ASP A 44 -4.22 9.36 -11.61
CA ASP A 44 -4.86 10.63 -11.98
C ASP A 44 -3.86 11.67 -12.54
N GLN A 45 -2.56 11.40 -12.48
CA GLN A 45 -1.52 12.26 -13.03
C GLN A 45 -1.27 11.96 -14.51
N PRO A 46 -0.87 12.96 -15.32
CA PRO A 46 -0.39 12.73 -16.67
C PRO A 46 0.75 11.72 -16.67
N LEU A 47 0.68 10.75 -17.58
CA LEU A 47 1.75 9.76 -17.74
C LEU A 47 3.01 10.42 -18.29
N PRO A 48 4.19 9.89 -17.92
CA PRO A 48 5.46 10.37 -18.45
C PRO A 48 5.49 10.22 -19.97
N THR A 49 5.92 11.27 -20.66
CA THR A 49 6.08 11.30 -22.13
C THR A 49 7.31 10.53 -22.59
N ARG A 50 8.24 10.27 -21.68
CA ARG A 50 9.46 9.51 -21.93
C ARG A 50 9.10 8.05 -22.32
N PRO A 51 9.72 7.48 -23.36
CA PRO A 51 9.54 6.06 -23.67
C PRO A 51 10.02 5.13 -22.54
N TYR A 52 9.27 4.07 -22.30
CA TYR A 52 9.58 3.04 -21.30
C TYR A 52 9.08 1.66 -21.74
N TYR A 53 9.57 0.62 -21.06
CA TYR A 53 8.96 -0.70 -21.09
C TYR A 53 8.60 -1.19 -19.69
N GLU A 54 7.62 -2.07 -19.63
CA GLU A 54 7.08 -2.61 -18.37
C GLU A 54 7.87 -3.86 -17.96
N ILE A 55 8.22 -3.93 -16.68
CA ILE A 55 8.92 -5.07 -16.06
C ILE A 55 7.94 -5.95 -15.28
N ALA A 56 7.06 -5.32 -14.50
CA ALA A 56 6.14 -6.02 -13.61
C ALA A 56 4.94 -5.16 -13.21
N LEU A 57 3.86 -5.80 -12.79
CA LEU A 57 2.88 -5.18 -11.91
C LEU A 57 3.35 -5.37 -10.47
N VAL A 58 3.37 -4.30 -9.68
CA VAL A 58 3.80 -4.31 -8.28
C VAL A 58 2.67 -3.87 -7.37
N GLN A 59 2.63 -4.45 -6.18
CA GLN A 59 1.65 -4.11 -5.15
C GLN A 59 2.31 -4.05 -3.77
N ALA A 60 1.85 -3.13 -2.94
CA ALA A 60 2.17 -3.04 -1.53
C ALA A 60 0.87 -2.97 -0.71
N ILE A 61 0.83 -3.67 0.41
CA ILE A 61 -0.31 -3.72 1.33
C ILE A 61 0.19 -3.44 2.73
N GLY A 62 -0.30 -2.37 3.34
CA GLY A 62 0.03 -1.96 4.69
C GLY A 62 -1.02 -2.40 5.70
N PHE A 63 -0.59 -2.78 6.89
CA PHE A 63 -1.42 -3.28 7.99
C PHE A 63 -1.11 -2.53 9.28
N GLY A 64 -2.11 -2.38 10.15
CA GLY A 64 -1.92 -1.82 11.49
C GLY A 64 -1.35 -0.40 11.45
N SER A 65 -0.21 -0.18 12.13
CA SER A 65 0.46 1.13 12.14
C SER A 65 1.10 1.53 10.81
N GLU A 66 1.29 0.59 9.87
CA GLU A 66 1.82 0.83 8.53
C GLU A 66 0.70 0.88 7.47
N ALA A 67 -0.56 1.06 7.89
CA ALA A 67 -1.71 1.22 7.01
C ALA A 67 -1.91 2.69 6.56
N HIS A 68 -0.82 3.43 6.31
CA HIS A 68 -0.85 4.78 5.74
C HIS A 68 -0.45 4.77 4.26
N PRO A 69 -1.04 5.65 3.42
CA PRO A 69 -0.64 5.82 2.02
C PRO A 69 0.87 6.03 1.81
N ASP A 70 1.52 6.77 2.69
CA ASP A 70 2.97 7.01 2.62
C ASP A 70 3.78 5.73 2.80
N ASP A 71 3.39 4.88 3.76
CA ASP A 71 4.08 3.63 4.06
C ASP A 71 3.97 2.66 2.88
N VAL A 72 2.78 2.52 2.29
CA VAL A 72 2.58 1.65 1.12
C VAL A 72 3.20 2.23 -0.15
N ALA A 73 3.25 3.55 -0.33
CA ALA A 73 3.96 4.18 -1.45
C ALA A 73 5.48 3.95 -1.35
N GLN A 74 6.04 4.06 -0.14
CA GLN A 74 7.43 3.74 0.12
C GLN A 74 7.72 2.25 -0.14
N ALA A 75 6.92 1.34 0.42
CA ALA A 75 7.09 -0.10 0.20
C ALA A 75 6.97 -0.49 -1.28
N LEU A 76 6.06 0.15 -2.02
CA LEU A 76 5.88 -0.06 -3.47
C LEU A 76 7.12 0.38 -4.27
N THR A 77 7.65 1.57 -3.99
CA THR A 77 8.82 2.12 -4.69
C THR A 77 10.10 1.37 -4.33
N GLU A 78 10.28 0.94 -3.08
CA GLU A 78 11.39 0.07 -2.66
C GLU A 78 11.32 -1.29 -3.36
N LYS A 79 10.11 -1.87 -3.49
CA LYS A 79 9.90 -3.11 -4.24
C LYS A 79 10.29 -2.95 -5.71
N ALA A 80 9.85 -1.86 -6.34
CA ALA A 80 10.18 -1.54 -7.72
C ALA A 80 11.69 -1.31 -7.92
N ALA A 81 12.36 -0.66 -6.97
CA ALA A 81 13.81 -0.43 -7.01
C ALA A 81 14.59 -1.74 -7.01
N LYS A 82 14.17 -2.72 -6.20
CA LYS A 82 14.74 -4.07 -6.15
C LYS A 82 14.57 -4.85 -7.46
N LEU A 83 13.59 -4.47 -8.30
CA LEU A 83 13.36 -5.05 -9.61
C LEU A 83 14.09 -4.33 -10.76
N GLY A 84 14.84 -3.26 -10.45
CA GLY A 84 15.56 -2.47 -11.44
C GLY A 84 14.74 -1.40 -12.15
N CYS A 85 13.49 -1.18 -11.73
CA CYS A 85 12.63 -0.16 -12.32
C CYS A 85 13.14 1.25 -12.02
N ASP A 86 12.84 2.17 -12.92
CA ASP A 86 13.12 3.59 -12.75
C ASP A 86 11.87 4.37 -12.29
N ALA A 87 10.67 3.82 -12.56
CA ALA A 87 9.41 4.38 -12.09
C ALA A 87 8.34 3.33 -11.85
N VAL A 88 7.29 3.73 -11.13
CA VAL A 88 6.00 3.05 -11.07
C VAL A 88 4.94 4.00 -11.61
N VAL A 89 4.25 3.59 -12.67
CA VAL A 89 3.23 4.39 -13.35
C VAL A 89 1.83 3.84 -13.12
N ARG A 90 0.81 4.68 -13.34
CA ARG A 90 -0.61 4.33 -13.16
C ARG A 90 -0.89 3.81 -11.75
N THR A 91 -0.31 4.47 -10.75
CA THR A 91 -0.37 4.00 -9.37
C THR A 91 -1.70 4.36 -8.74
N PHE A 92 -2.37 3.36 -8.18
CA PHE A 92 -3.53 3.54 -7.31
C PHE A 92 -3.09 3.42 -5.86
N LEU A 93 -3.60 4.31 -5.00
CA LEU A 93 -3.40 4.30 -3.55
C LEU A 93 -4.78 4.35 -2.90
N ASP A 94 -5.10 3.31 -2.15
CA ASP A 94 -6.38 3.18 -1.46
C ASP A 94 -6.13 3.01 0.04
N GLN A 95 -6.83 3.79 0.87
CA GLN A 95 -6.77 3.67 2.32
C GLN A 95 -8.12 3.19 2.86
N GLY A 96 -8.09 2.03 3.52
CA GLY A 96 -9.18 1.53 4.35
C GLY A 96 -8.94 1.80 5.84
N TYR A 97 -9.83 1.29 6.70
CA TYR A 97 -9.78 1.56 8.13
C TYR A 97 -8.54 0.98 8.85
N SER A 98 -8.11 -0.23 8.47
CA SER A 98 -6.94 -0.91 9.08
C SER A 98 -5.96 -1.47 8.05
N ARG A 99 -6.13 -1.06 6.78
CA ARG A 99 -5.32 -1.50 5.65
C ARG A 99 -5.12 -0.35 4.67
N ALA A 100 -3.93 -0.24 4.10
CA ALA A 100 -3.68 0.57 2.92
C ALA A 100 -3.21 -0.33 1.78
N ASN A 101 -3.50 0.05 0.54
CA ASN A 101 -3.06 -0.66 -0.66
C ASN A 101 -2.44 0.34 -1.62
N ALA A 102 -1.35 -0.05 -2.26
CA ALA A 102 -0.80 0.64 -3.41
C ALA A 102 -0.50 -0.36 -4.51
N ALA A 103 -0.89 -0.09 -5.74
CA ALA A 103 -0.60 -0.94 -6.89
C ALA A 103 -0.28 -0.11 -8.12
N GLY A 104 0.66 -0.57 -8.94
CA GLY A 104 1.06 0.15 -10.16
C GLY A 104 1.95 -0.68 -11.07
N VAL A 105 2.34 -0.09 -12.19
CA VAL A 105 3.16 -0.75 -13.22
C VAL A 105 4.61 -0.30 -13.08
N CYS A 106 5.49 -1.24 -12.78
CA CYS A 106 6.94 -1.07 -12.66
C CYS A 106 7.56 -0.95 -14.06
N VAL A 107 8.23 0.17 -14.34
CA VAL A 107 8.75 0.48 -15.69
C VAL A 107 10.22 0.85 -15.68
N LYS A 108 10.84 0.67 -16.83
CA LYS A 108 12.23 1.04 -17.11
C LYS A 108 12.29 2.06 -18.24
N TRP A 109 13.08 3.12 -18.04
CA TRP A 109 13.24 4.14 -19.07
C TRP A 109 14.05 3.62 -20.26
N VAL A 110 13.65 4.03 -21.47
CA VAL A 110 14.42 3.79 -22.69
C VAL A 110 15.22 5.04 -23.04
N GLY A 111 16.48 4.84 -23.42
CA GLY A 111 17.36 5.90 -23.87
C GLY A 111 18.12 6.59 -22.73
N PRO A 112 18.84 7.69 -23.04
CA PRO A 112 19.72 8.33 -22.08
C PRO A 112 18.94 8.93 -20.89
N PRO A 113 19.56 8.98 -19.70
CA PRO A 113 19.05 9.77 -18.58
C PRO A 113 18.84 11.22 -19.03
N GLN A 114 17.63 11.73 -18.84
CA GLN A 114 17.24 13.11 -19.11
C GLN A 114 17.40 13.82 -17.79
N ALA A 115 17.93 15.05 -17.84
CA ALA A 115 17.96 15.90 -16.66
C ALA A 115 16.55 15.98 -16.08
N ALA A 116 16.43 15.76 -14.77
CA ALA A 116 15.16 15.72 -14.06
C ALA A 116 14.40 17.04 -14.27
N GLY A 117 13.50 17.08 -15.25
CA GLY A 117 12.50 18.12 -15.37
C GLY A 117 11.40 17.84 -14.35
N ALA A 118 11.03 18.86 -13.58
CA ALA A 118 9.95 18.90 -12.58
C ALA A 118 9.54 17.52 -12.04
N ALA A 119 10.18 17.10 -10.93
CA ALA A 119 9.84 15.87 -10.24
C ALA A 119 8.31 15.75 -10.07
N PRO A 120 7.70 14.59 -10.40
CA PRO A 120 6.30 14.37 -10.05
C PRO A 120 6.15 14.55 -8.53
N ALA A 121 5.01 15.06 -8.09
CA ALA A 121 4.75 15.44 -6.70
C ALA A 121 4.92 14.22 -5.76
N GLY A 122 6.15 13.96 -5.35
CA GLY A 122 6.55 12.82 -4.52
C GLY A 122 6.35 13.07 -3.03
N ALA A 123 5.47 14.00 -2.65
CA ALA A 123 5.19 14.27 -1.27
C ALA A 123 3.68 14.44 -1.11
N LEU A 124 3.02 13.39 -0.62
CA LEU A 124 1.81 13.60 0.14
C LEU A 124 2.17 14.55 1.31
N PRO A 125 1.34 15.56 1.63
CA PRO A 125 1.60 16.43 2.76
C PRO A 125 1.71 15.62 4.06
N ARG A 126 2.90 15.57 4.66
CA ARG A 126 3.13 14.94 5.97
C ARG A 126 2.62 15.83 7.10
N ASP A 127 1.31 16.03 7.20
CA ASP A 127 0.71 16.71 8.34
C ASP A 127 0.41 15.70 9.46
N ASN A 128 1.45 15.38 10.24
CA ASN A 128 1.35 14.53 11.44
C ASN A 128 0.76 15.26 12.67
N THR A 129 0.27 16.50 12.51
CA THR A 129 -0.10 17.38 13.63
C THR A 129 -1.59 17.73 13.70
N ALA A 130 -2.39 17.36 12.70
CA ALA A 130 -3.82 17.64 12.71
C ALA A 130 -4.58 16.65 13.61
N PRO A 131 -5.37 17.10 14.61
CA PRO A 131 -6.34 16.26 15.28
C PRO A 131 -7.32 15.70 14.24
N ARG A 132 -7.38 14.37 14.14
CA ARG A 132 -8.24 13.67 13.18
C ARG A 132 -9.71 14.05 13.45
N PRO A 133 -10.48 14.51 12.44
CA PRO A 133 -11.92 14.65 12.60
C PRO A 133 -12.53 13.26 12.83
N SER A 134 -13.14 13.06 13.99
CA SER A 134 -13.96 11.89 14.29
C SER A 134 -15.23 11.99 13.44
N THR A 135 -15.23 11.37 12.26
CA THR A 135 -16.48 11.10 11.56
C THR A 135 -17.34 10.19 12.46
N PRO A 136 -18.59 10.57 12.77
CA PRO A 136 -19.49 9.69 13.52
C PRO A 136 -19.61 8.36 12.78
N LEU A 137 -19.34 7.24 13.47
CA LEU A 137 -19.64 5.91 12.93
C LEU A 137 -21.15 5.82 12.72
N VAL A 138 -21.58 5.90 11.46
CA VAL A 138 -22.93 5.45 11.09
C VAL A 138 -22.86 3.93 10.96
N PRO A 139 -23.74 3.17 11.64
CA PRO A 139 -23.80 1.72 11.49
C PRO A 139 -23.99 1.35 10.02
N ALA A 140 -23.19 0.40 9.52
CA ALA A 140 -23.41 -0.14 8.18
C ALA A 140 -24.81 -0.78 8.11
N PRO A 141 -25.57 -0.57 7.01
CA PRO A 141 -26.86 -1.23 6.84
C PRO A 141 -26.66 -2.74 6.86
N SER A 142 -27.52 -3.46 7.60
CA SER A 142 -27.44 -4.92 7.69
C SER A 142 -27.52 -5.53 6.29
N PRO A 143 -26.67 -6.52 5.95
CA PRO A 143 -26.78 -7.22 4.68
C PRO A 143 -28.16 -7.87 4.58
N ARG A 144 -28.91 -7.52 3.52
CA ARG A 144 -30.18 -8.19 3.21
C ARG A 144 -29.84 -9.62 2.82
N ILE A 145 -30.17 -10.57 3.70
CA ILE A 145 -30.09 -11.99 3.36
C ILE A 145 -31.25 -12.29 2.41
N GLU A 146 -30.98 -12.27 1.11
CA GLU A 146 -31.89 -12.83 0.10
C GLU A 146 -31.99 -14.34 0.38
N PRO A 147 -33.21 -14.92 0.53
CA PRO A 147 -33.36 -16.35 0.71
C PRO A 147 -32.77 -17.10 -0.49
N LEU A 148 -31.87 -18.05 -0.22
CA LEU A 148 -31.39 -18.99 -1.23
C LEU A 148 -32.59 -19.74 -1.84
N PRO A 149 -32.65 -19.91 -3.17
CA PRO A 149 -33.72 -20.68 -3.80
C PRO A 149 -33.71 -22.11 -3.24
N SER A 150 -34.83 -22.50 -2.63
CA SER A 150 -34.99 -23.84 -2.06
C SER A 150 -35.03 -24.86 -3.21
N ASN A 151 -34.04 -25.74 -3.27
CA ASN A 151 -34.00 -26.81 -4.26
C ASN A 151 -34.98 -27.93 -3.85
N PRO A 152 -36.02 -28.26 -4.63
CA PRO A 152 -37.03 -29.26 -4.27
C PRO A 152 -36.54 -30.72 -4.30
N SER A 153 -35.26 -30.98 -4.56
CA SER A 153 -34.74 -32.34 -4.76
C SER A 153 -34.12 -33.02 -3.53
N GLN A 154 -34.20 -32.45 -2.33
CA GLN A 154 -33.77 -33.12 -1.09
C GLN A 154 -34.98 -33.75 -0.38
N GLY A 155 -35.37 -34.93 -0.85
CA GLY A 155 -36.46 -35.70 -0.26
C GLY A 155 -36.67 -37.02 -0.98
N ARG A 156 -35.73 -37.96 -0.81
CA ARG A 156 -35.99 -39.39 -0.90
C ARG A 156 -34.88 -40.20 -0.23
#